data_AF-A0A096MCS4-F1
#
_entry.id   AF-A0A096MCS4-F1
#
_cell.length_a   1.000
_cell.length_b   1.000
_cell.length_c   1.000
_cell.angle_alpha   90.00
_cell.angle_beta   90.00
_cell.angle_gamma   90.00
#
_symmetry.space_group_name_H-M   'P 1'
#
loop_
_entity.id
_entity.type
_entity.pdbx_description
1 polymer ?
#
loop_
_entity_poly.entity_id
_entity_poly.type
_entity_poly.pdbx_seq_one_letter_code
_entity_poly.pdbx_strand_id
1 'polypeptide(L)'
;MVVLARRRVTRWQRGKIVEIINKDDGRVKYKVIFDEKGKSLVSGHHIAKETTPKLDQLYVGARVLIQSPEDEQCFLPGLLSELPSRKNRLRFLVFLDDHTPVYVSLPSLYLVCRQMDDPLGDLPESPHKCFMAQYLRSWPYPHLTHYKEGQILKIELNGVHQKCHVELVDCSLMKVVFEENGETDWIHRGSLRLEHMSKFLELKQNRGSKADDSDSK
;
A
#
# COMPACT_ATOMS: atom_id res chain seq x y z
N MET A 1 -13.23 -21.52 12.31
CA MET A 1 -11.95 -21.18 11.65
C MET A 1 -11.49 -19.84 12.18
N VAL A 2 -10.25 -19.73 12.67
CA VAL A 2 -9.64 -18.44 13.07
C VAL A 2 -9.11 -17.74 11.82
N VAL A 3 -9.35 -16.44 11.72
CA VAL A 3 -8.98 -15.61 10.58
C VAL A 3 -8.60 -14.20 11.02
N LEU A 4 -7.90 -13.48 10.15
CA LEU A 4 -7.80 -12.03 10.22
C LEU A 4 -8.91 -11.43 9.36
N ALA A 5 -9.71 -10.53 9.90
CA ALA A 5 -10.84 -9.96 9.17
C ALA A 5 -10.93 -8.43 9.33
N ARG A 6 -11.49 -7.78 8.31
CA ARG A 6 -11.71 -6.33 8.30
C ARG A 6 -12.76 -5.94 9.33
N ARG A 7 -12.39 -5.12 10.31
CA ARG A 7 -13.33 -4.50 11.28
C ARG A 7 -13.70 -3.09 10.87
N ARG A 8 -12.73 -2.31 10.37
CA ARG A 8 -12.90 -0.98 9.77
C ARG A 8 -12.05 -0.88 8.50
N VAL A 9 -12.20 0.22 7.75
CA VAL A 9 -11.55 0.42 6.44
C VAL A 9 -10.07 0.04 6.46
N THR A 10 -9.30 0.56 7.42
CA THR A 10 -7.85 0.35 7.58
C THR A 10 -7.46 -0.53 8.77
N ARG A 11 -8.44 -1.13 9.48
CA ARG A 11 -8.17 -1.89 10.71
C ARG A 11 -8.71 -3.30 10.62
N TRP A 12 -7.80 -4.26 10.65
CA TRP A 12 -8.08 -5.69 10.67
C TRP A 12 -7.68 -6.30 12.00
N GLN A 13 -8.40 -7.33 12.43
CA GLN A 13 -8.17 -7.99 13.71
C GLN A 13 -8.43 -9.49 13.60
N ARG A 14 -7.89 -10.24 14.56
CA ARG A 14 -8.15 -11.67 14.72
C ARG A 14 -9.62 -11.90 15.13
N GLY A 15 -10.22 -12.93 14.57
CA GLY A 15 -11.55 -13.40 14.95
C GLY A 15 -11.86 -14.80 14.44
N LYS A 16 -13.07 -15.26 14.73
CA LYS A 16 -13.58 -16.57 14.34
C LYS A 16 -14.75 -16.43 13.38
N ILE A 17 -14.68 -17.12 12.24
CA ILE A 17 -15.84 -17.32 11.37
C ILE A 17 -16.84 -18.21 12.12
N VAL A 18 -18.04 -17.69 12.35
CA VAL A 18 -19.14 -18.39 13.03
C VAL A 18 -20.27 -18.81 12.08
N GLU A 19 -20.35 -18.18 10.90
CA GLU A 19 -21.41 -18.44 9.93
C GLU A 19 -20.90 -18.12 8.52
N ILE A 20 -21.25 -18.95 7.55
CA ILE A 20 -21.00 -18.73 6.11
C ILE A 20 -22.37 -18.60 5.44
N ILE A 21 -22.60 -17.46 4.79
CA ILE A 21 -23.87 -17.11 4.16
C ILE A 21 -23.67 -17.10 2.66
N ASN A 22 -24.31 -18.03 1.96
CA ASN A 22 -24.39 -18.05 0.50
C ASN A 22 -25.62 -17.24 0.07
N LYS A 23 -25.40 -16.21 -0.74
CA LYS A 23 -26.48 -15.40 -1.32
C LYS A 23 -26.95 -15.98 -2.65
N ASP A 24 -28.18 -15.67 -3.02
CA ASP A 24 -28.80 -16.12 -4.28
C ASP A 24 -28.05 -15.63 -5.52
N ASP A 25 -27.34 -14.50 -5.42
CA ASP A 25 -26.48 -13.93 -6.46
C ASP A 25 -25.09 -14.61 -6.57
N GLY A 26 -24.89 -15.74 -5.88
CA GLY A 26 -23.63 -16.49 -5.85
C GLY A 26 -22.55 -15.88 -4.96
N ARG A 27 -22.79 -14.74 -4.31
CA ARG A 27 -21.82 -14.11 -3.41
C ARG A 27 -21.80 -14.85 -2.07
N VAL A 28 -20.59 -15.04 -1.54
CA VAL A 28 -20.38 -15.63 -0.21
C VAL A 28 -20.01 -14.54 0.79
N LYS A 29 -20.70 -14.51 1.92
CA LYS A 29 -20.40 -13.64 3.07
C LYS A 29 -20.03 -14.48 4.28
N TYR A 30 -19.15 -13.93 5.12
CA TYR A 30 -18.64 -14.59 6.30
C TYR A 30 -18.95 -13.73 7.52
N LYS A 31 -19.63 -14.30 8.49
CA LYS A 31 -19.85 -13.65 9.78
C LYS A 31 -18.68 -13.97 10.69
N VAL A 32 -17.97 -12.94 11.10
CA VAL A 32 -16.80 -13.03 11.96
C VAL A 32 -17.14 -12.40 13.30
N ILE A 33 -16.88 -13.13 14.39
CA ILE A 33 -16.86 -12.57 15.75
C ILE A 33 -15.38 -12.36 16.10
N PHE A 34 -15.02 -11.14 16.49
CA PHE A 34 -13.64 -10.81 16.83
C PHE A 34 -13.29 -11.33 18.23
N ASP A 35 -12.01 -11.52 18.49
CA ASP A 35 -11.54 -11.89 19.83
C ASP A 35 -11.80 -10.74 20.82
N GLU A 36 -11.64 -9.50 20.34
CA GLU A 36 -12.24 -8.33 20.96
C GLU A 36 -13.75 -8.26 20.73
N LYS A 37 -14.46 -7.48 21.56
CA LYS A 37 -15.90 -7.26 21.37
C LYS A 37 -16.22 -6.75 19.96
N GLY A 38 -17.12 -7.45 19.27
CA GLY A 38 -17.68 -7.01 18.00
C GLY A 38 -17.93 -8.16 17.04
N LYS A 39 -18.65 -7.85 15.96
CA LYS A 39 -18.87 -8.77 14.84
C LYS A 39 -18.92 -8.00 13.53
N SER A 40 -18.50 -8.65 12.44
CA SER A 40 -18.62 -8.12 11.07
C SER A 40 -19.19 -9.18 10.14
N LEU A 41 -19.89 -8.73 9.10
CA LEU A 41 -20.29 -9.55 7.96
C LEU A 41 -19.47 -9.12 6.74
N VAL A 42 -18.52 -9.94 6.31
CA VAL A 42 -17.47 -9.54 5.36
C VAL A 42 -17.43 -10.43 4.11
N SER A 43 -16.81 -9.94 3.04
CA SER A 43 -16.53 -10.72 1.81
C SER A 43 -15.21 -11.49 1.94
N GLY A 44 -14.94 -12.42 1.03
CA GLY A 44 -13.66 -13.14 1.01
C GLY A 44 -12.41 -12.26 0.84
N HIS A 45 -12.53 -11.11 0.15
CA HIS A 45 -11.46 -10.11 0.01
C HIS A 45 -11.26 -9.25 1.27
N HIS A 46 -12.04 -9.50 2.32
CA HIS A 46 -11.94 -8.86 3.64
C HIS A 46 -11.56 -9.86 4.73
N ILE A 47 -10.96 -10.99 4.33
CA ILE A 47 -10.51 -12.08 5.20
C ILE A 47 -9.11 -12.51 4.73
N ALA A 48 -8.23 -12.79 5.68
CA ALA A 48 -6.95 -13.46 5.45
C ALA A 48 -6.81 -14.65 6.40
N LYS A 49 -6.03 -15.65 6.00
CA LYS A 49 -5.61 -16.71 6.91
C LYS A 49 -4.50 -16.18 7.81
N GLU A 50 -4.56 -16.55 9.08
CA GLU A 50 -3.49 -16.25 10.03
C GLU A 50 -2.37 -17.30 9.90
N THR A 51 -1.75 -17.32 8.73
CA THR A 51 -0.65 -18.21 8.40
C THR A 51 0.29 -17.49 7.47
N THR A 52 1.59 -17.71 7.65
CA THR A 52 2.61 -17.23 6.70
C THR A 52 2.30 -17.76 5.29
N PRO A 53 2.19 -16.89 4.27
CA PRO A 53 1.92 -17.31 2.91
C PRO A 53 3.15 -18.00 2.31
N LYS A 54 2.91 -18.88 1.34
CA LYS A 54 3.99 -19.44 0.53
C LYS A 54 4.45 -18.42 -0.50
N LEU A 55 5.74 -18.46 -0.84
CA LEU A 55 6.34 -17.48 -1.75
C LEU A 55 5.72 -17.51 -3.15
N ASP A 56 5.32 -18.69 -3.64
CA ASP A 56 4.65 -18.89 -4.93
C ASP A 56 3.23 -18.31 -5.01
N GLN A 57 2.64 -17.93 -3.86
CA GLN A 57 1.35 -17.25 -3.78
C GLN A 57 1.48 -15.73 -3.83
N LEU A 58 2.70 -15.20 -3.71
CA LEU A 58 2.97 -13.77 -3.60
C LEU A 58 3.39 -13.19 -4.95
N TYR A 59 2.75 -12.08 -5.33
CA TYR A 59 3.02 -11.36 -6.56
C TYR A 59 2.78 -9.86 -6.35
N VAL A 60 3.41 -9.02 -7.18
CA VAL A 60 3.16 -7.57 -7.12
C VAL A 60 1.72 -7.27 -7.52
N GLY A 61 1.02 -6.50 -6.69
CA GLY A 61 -0.42 -6.26 -6.78
C GLY A 61 -1.28 -7.16 -5.90
N ALA A 62 -0.70 -8.14 -5.20
CA ALA A 62 -1.45 -8.92 -4.22
C ALA A 62 -1.89 -8.07 -3.03
N ARG A 63 -3.15 -8.21 -2.61
CA ARG A 63 -3.66 -7.66 -1.35
C ARG A 63 -3.18 -8.51 -0.19
N VAL A 64 -2.51 -7.84 0.74
CA VAL A 64 -1.85 -8.45 1.90
C VAL A 64 -2.19 -7.66 3.15
N LEU A 65 -1.96 -8.27 4.30
CA LEU A 65 -1.92 -7.59 5.59
C LEU A 65 -0.52 -7.69 6.16
N ILE A 66 -0.16 -6.72 6.97
CA ILE A 66 0.98 -6.82 7.87
C ILE A 66 0.51 -6.68 9.31
N GLN A 67 1.25 -7.25 10.26
CA GLN A 67 1.02 -6.95 11.68
C GLN A 67 1.42 -5.50 11.96
N SER A 68 0.57 -4.75 12.67
CA SER A 68 0.87 -3.36 13.03
C SER A 68 2.08 -3.32 13.97
N PRO A 69 3.09 -2.48 13.69
CA PRO A 69 4.20 -2.26 14.62
C PRO A 69 3.77 -1.60 15.94
N GLU A 70 2.64 -0.89 15.95
CA GLU A 70 2.15 -0.12 17.10
C GLU A 70 1.14 -0.90 17.95
N ASP A 71 0.49 -1.92 17.38
CA ASP A 71 -0.56 -2.69 18.05
C ASP A 71 -0.56 -4.13 17.53
N GLU A 72 0.02 -5.05 18.30
CA GLU A 72 0.14 -6.47 17.92
C GLU A 72 -1.20 -7.16 17.67
N GLN A 73 -2.32 -6.62 18.18
CA GLN A 73 -3.67 -7.14 17.95
C GLN A 73 -4.31 -6.61 16.66
N CYS A 74 -3.64 -5.67 15.99
CA CYS A 74 -4.10 -5.06 14.76
C CYS A 74 -3.24 -5.43 13.57
N PHE A 75 -3.91 -5.53 12.43
CA PHE A 75 -3.31 -5.79 11.14
C PHE A 75 -3.68 -4.67 10.18
N LEU A 76 -2.70 -4.24 9.39
CA LEU A 76 -2.81 -3.13 8.47
C LEU A 76 -2.90 -3.67 7.04
N PRO A 77 -3.95 -3.32 6.28
CA PRO A 77 -4.08 -3.74 4.90
C PRO A 77 -3.16 -2.94 3.98
N GLY A 78 -2.69 -3.60 2.93
CA GLY A 78 -1.87 -2.96 1.92
C GLY A 78 -1.77 -3.78 0.64
N LEU A 79 -0.97 -3.24 -0.27
CA LEU A 79 -0.65 -3.85 -1.55
C LEU A 79 0.83 -4.24 -1.56
N LEU A 80 1.11 -5.50 -1.92
CA LEU A 80 2.46 -5.97 -2.14
C LEU A 80 3.03 -5.34 -3.42
N SER A 81 4.12 -4.60 -3.31
CA SER A 81 4.68 -3.79 -4.40
C SER A 81 6.08 -4.19 -4.84
N GLU A 82 6.87 -4.85 -3.98
CA GLU A 82 8.13 -5.47 -4.40
C GLU A 82 8.29 -6.85 -3.78
N LEU A 83 8.71 -7.81 -4.59
CA LEU A 83 9.11 -9.14 -4.14
C LEU A 83 10.54 -9.13 -3.56
N PRO A 84 10.88 -10.10 -2.70
CA PRO A 84 12.21 -10.18 -2.10
C PRO A 84 13.28 -10.41 -3.16
N SER A 85 14.36 -9.65 -3.03
CA SER A 85 15.52 -9.72 -3.89
C SER A 85 16.78 -9.39 -3.10
N ARG A 86 17.96 -9.65 -3.67
CA ARG A 86 19.22 -9.21 -3.05
C ARG A 86 19.28 -7.69 -2.88
N LYS A 87 18.64 -6.93 -3.79
CA LYS A 87 18.62 -5.46 -3.76
C LYS A 87 17.87 -4.92 -2.54
N ASN A 88 16.72 -5.51 -2.20
CA ASN A 88 15.91 -5.09 -1.06
C ASN A 88 16.14 -5.92 0.22
N ARG A 89 17.28 -6.63 0.27
CA ARG A 89 17.70 -7.46 1.41
C ARG A 89 16.67 -8.55 1.78
N LEU A 90 16.09 -9.17 0.75
CA LEU A 90 15.08 -10.24 0.87
C LEU A 90 13.82 -9.81 1.63
N ARG A 91 13.45 -8.52 1.55
CA ARG A 91 12.22 -7.97 2.14
C ARG A 91 11.18 -7.68 1.07
N PHE A 92 9.92 -7.67 1.49
CA PHE A 92 8.78 -7.32 0.67
C PHE A 92 8.47 -5.84 0.87
N LEU A 93 8.31 -5.05 -0.20
CA LEU A 93 7.76 -3.70 -0.06
C LEU A 93 6.23 -3.78 -0.08
N VAL A 94 5.59 -3.23 0.93
CA VAL A 94 4.13 -3.07 0.99
C VAL A 94 3.80 -1.59 1.05
N PHE A 95 2.88 -1.12 0.22
CA PHE A 95 2.20 0.16 0.48
C PHE A 95 0.92 -0.12 1.24
N LEU A 96 0.83 0.39 2.46
CA LEU A 96 -0.38 0.33 3.26
C LEU A 96 -1.46 1.23 2.66
N ASP A 97 -2.72 0.94 2.96
CA ASP A 97 -3.86 1.68 2.43
C ASP A 97 -3.89 3.16 2.84
N ASP A 98 -3.12 3.54 3.88
CA ASP A 98 -2.89 4.92 4.32
C ASP A 98 -1.72 5.61 3.60
N HIS A 99 -1.19 5.00 2.54
CA HIS A 99 -0.03 5.45 1.76
C HIS A 99 1.34 5.23 2.39
N THR A 100 1.43 4.70 3.61
CA THR A 100 2.72 4.40 4.24
C THR A 100 3.45 3.27 3.50
N PRO A 101 4.67 3.49 2.98
CA PRO A 101 5.50 2.43 2.43
C PRO A 101 6.29 1.74 3.54
N VAL A 102 6.34 0.41 3.51
CA VAL A 102 7.06 -0.37 4.53
C VAL A 102 7.69 -1.63 3.95
N TYR A 103 8.97 -1.85 4.29
CA TYR A 103 9.62 -3.13 4.05
C TYR A 103 9.30 -4.11 5.18
N VAL A 104 8.76 -5.28 4.84
CA VAL A 104 8.44 -6.35 5.80
C VAL A 104 9.10 -7.67 5.44
N SER A 105 9.25 -8.55 6.42
CA SER A 105 9.71 -9.92 6.23
C SER A 105 8.52 -10.85 5.96
N LEU A 106 8.79 -12.05 5.43
CA LEU A 106 7.74 -13.04 5.14
C LEU A 106 6.88 -13.41 6.37
N PRO A 107 7.44 -13.62 7.58
CA PRO A 107 6.64 -13.95 8.76
C PRO A 107 5.64 -12.87 9.18
N SER A 108 5.89 -11.60 8.84
CA SER A 108 5.02 -10.48 9.19
C SER A 108 3.96 -10.18 8.13
N LEU A 109 3.86 -11.00 7.08
CA LEU A 109 2.99 -10.80 5.93
C LEU A 109 1.90 -11.88 5.90
N TYR A 110 0.67 -11.49 5.62
CA TYR A 110 -0.50 -12.37 5.53
C TYR A 110 -1.24 -12.13 4.21
N LEU A 111 -1.62 -13.20 3.51
CA LEU A 111 -2.28 -13.08 2.21
C LEU A 111 -3.81 -13.03 2.38
N VAL A 112 -4.46 -12.06 1.73
CA VAL A 112 -5.93 -12.00 1.66
C VAL A 112 -6.46 -13.22 0.90
N CYS A 113 -7.47 -13.89 1.46
CA CYS A 113 -7.97 -15.19 1.01
C CYS A 113 -8.50 -15.18 -0.42
N ARG A 114 -9.27 -14.15 -0.79
CA ARG A 114 -9.82 -13.98 -2.14
C ARG A 114 -9.37 -12.64 -2.70
N GLN A 115 -8.37 -12.68 -3.56
CA GLN A 115 -7.92 -11.53 -4.33
C GLN A 115 -9.05 -11.06 -5.26
N MET A 116 -9.18 -9.76 -5.46
CA MET A 116 -10.10 -9.19 -6.45
C MET A 116 -9.36 -9.01 -7.78
N ASP A 117 -10.09 -9.02 -8.89
CA ASP A 117 -9.52 -8.81 -10.23
C ASP A 117 -8.90 -7.41 -10.35
N ASP A 118 -9.59 -6.39 -9.83
CA ASP A 118 -9.01 -5.08 -9.56
C ASP A 118 -8.55 -5.02 -8.10
N PRO A 119 -7.23 -5.08 -7.83
CA PRO A 119 -6.72 -5.03 -6.46
C PRO A 119 -6.95 -3.67 -5.79
N LEU A 120 -7.22 -2.61 -6.55
CA LEU A 120 -7.47 -1.26 -6.02
C LEU A 120 -8.97 -0.96 -5.86
N GLY A 121 -9.85 -1.88 -6.24
CA GLY A 121 -11.29 -1.65 -6.33
C GLY A 121 -11.99 -1.32 -5.01
N ASP A 122 -11.40 -1.71 -3.87
CA ASP A 122 -11.93 -1.48 -2.51
C ASP A 122 -11.19 -0.33 -1.78
N LEU A 123 -10.30 0.37 -2.48
CA LEU A 123 -9.69 1.60 -1.99
C LEU A 123 -10.61 2.81 -2.31
N PRO A 124 -10.73 3.77 -1.38
CA PRO A 124 -11.43 5.02 -1.64
C PRO A 124 -10.70 5.84 -2.71
N GLU A 125 -11.43 6.66 -3.45
CA GLU A 125 -10.85 7.64 -4.37
C GLU A 125 -9.97 8.61 -3.57
N SER A 126 -8.66 8.51 -3.79
CA SER A 126 -7.64 9.16 -2.98
C SER A 126 -6.34 9.30 -3.77
N PRO A 127 -5.42 10.20 -3.35
CA PRO A 127 -4.07 10.27 -3.91
C PRO A 127 -3.33 8.93 -3.85
N HIS A 128 -3.58 8.14 -2.79
CA HIS A 128 -3.02 6.80 -2.66
C HIS A 128 -3.49 5.86 -3.78
N LYS A 129 -4.80 5.79 -4.05
CA LYS A 129 -5.34 4.95 -5.14
C LYS A 129 -4.77 5.34 -6.50
N CYS A 130 -4.67 6.66 -6.77
CA CYS A 130 -4.07 7.18 -7.99
C CYS A 130 -2.59 6.77 -8.12
N PHE A 131 -1.81 6.96 -7.06
CA PHE A 131 -0.41 6.55 -7.00
C PHE A 131 -0.25 5.04 -7.25
N MET A 132 -1.05 4.20 -6.59
CA MET A 132 -0.97 2.75 -6.76
C MET A 132 -1.35 2.31 -8.18
N ALA A 133 -2.35 2.93 -8.80
CA ALA A 133 -2.71 2.65 -10.19
C ALA A 133 -1.56 2.97 -11.16
N GLN A 134 -0.88 4.10 -10.95
CA GLN A 134 0.29 4.47 -11.74
C GLN A 134 1.48 3.55 -11.47
N TYR A 135 1.71 3.19 -10.21
CA TYR A 135 2.79 2.29 -9.80
C TYR A 135 2.66 0.93 -10.48
N LEU A 136 1.48 0.30 -10.37
CA LEU A 136 1.19 -0.99 -10.99
C LEU A 136 1.33 -0.95 -12.52
N ARG A 137 0.89 0.15 -13.16
CA ARG A 137 1.06 0.34 -14.61
C ARG A 137 2.53 0.40 -15.03
N SER A 138 3.40 0.89 -14.15
CA SER A 138 4.83 1.04 -14.43
C SER A 138 5.64 -0.21 -14.05
N TRP A 139 5.04 -1.18 -13.37
CA TRP A 139 5.71 -2.42 -12.97
C TRP A 139 6.08 -3.27 -14.21
N PRO A 140 7.28 -3.87 -14.30
CA PRO A 140 8.31 -4.02 -13.26
C PRO A 140 9.40 -2.94 -13.21
N TYR A 141 9.18 -1.78 -13.84
CA TYR A 141 10.16 -0.71 -13.97
C TYR A 141 9.67 0.62 -13.38
N PRO A 142 9.34 0.69 -12.08
CA PRO A 142 8.93 1.94 -11.46
C PRO A 142 10.08 2.96 -11.52
N HIS A 143 9.75 4.22 -11.78
CA HIS A 143 10.72 5.31 -11.76
C HIS A 143 11.22 5.55 -10.33
N LEU A 144 12.53 5.42 -10.12
CA LEU A 144 13.18 5.68 -8.83
C LEU A 144 14.20 6.80 -9.00
N THR A 145 14.00 7.90 -8.27
CA THR A 145 14.98 8.99 -8.23
C THR A 145 16.15 8.58 -7.34
N HIS A 146 17.37 8.90 -7.77
CA HIS A 146 18.57 8.69 -6.95
C HIS A 146 18.73 9.82 -5.95
N TYR A 147 18.94 9.44 -4.69
CA TYR A 147 19.15 10.34 -3.56
C TYR A 147 20.42 9.97 -2.80
N LYS A 148 21.01 10.95 -2.11
CA LYS A 148 22.14 10.76 -1.20
C LYS A 148 21.75 11.23 0.21
N GLU A 149 22.33 10.60 1.23
CA GLU A 149 22.23 11.09 2.61
C GLU A 149 22.72 12.55 2.71
N GLY A 150 22.03 13.35 3.50
CA GLY A 150 22.22 14.80 3.64
C GLY A 150 21.65 15.64 2.49
N GLN A 151 21.14 15.04 1.41
CA GLN A 151 20.54 15.80 0.31
C GLN A 151 19.27 16.52 0.78
N ILE A 152 19.18 17.82 0.50
CA ILE A 152 18.00 18.64 0.78
C ILE A 152 16.98 18.52 -0.36
N LEU A 153 15.71 18.40 0.00
CA LEU A 153 14.58 18.36 -0.93
C LEU A 153 13.32 18.93 -0.28
N LYS A 154 12.25 19.03 -1.07
CA LYS A 154 10.92 19.38 -0.59
C LYS A 154 9.95 18.25 -0.83
N ILE A 155 9.17 17.93 0.20
CA ILE A 155 8.16 16.86 0.18
C ILE A 155 6.83 17.44 0.58
N GLU A 156 5.79 17.11 -0.17
CA GLU A 156 4.41 17.46 0.13
C GLU A 156 3.93 16.70 1.38
N LEU A 157 3.42 17.48 2.34
CA LEU A 157 2.76 17.01 3.55
C LEU A 157 1.54 17.91 3.79
N ASN A 158 0.35 17.31 3.85
CA ASN A 158 -0.92 18.01 4.08
C ASN A 158 -1.19 19.20 3.11
N GLY A 159 -0.83 19.03 1.84
CA GLY A 159 -0.98 19.99 0.75
C GLY A 159 0.18 20.99 0.62
N VAL A 160 1.16 20.96 1.52
CA VAL A 160 2.26 21.94 1.56
C VAL A 160 3.60 21.26 1.37
N HIS A 161 4.44 21.82 0.50
CA HIS A 161 5.81 21.34 0.31
C HIS A 161 6.70 21.83 1.45
N GLN A 162 7.11 20.91 2.32
CA GLN A 162 8.00 21.18 3.44
C GLN A 162 9.44 20.80 3.10
N LYS A 163 10.39 21.60 3.59
CA LYS A 163 11.83 21.36 3.39
C LYS A 163 12.30 20.27 4.36
N CYS A 164 13.05 19.32 3.82
CA CYS A 164 13.60 18.19 4.57
C CYS A 164 14.97 17.79 4.00
N HIS A 165 15.68 16.94 4.72
CA HIS A 165 16.88 16.29 4.23
C HIS A 165 16.76 14.77 4.31
N VAL A 166 17.47 14.08 3.43
CA VAL A 166 17.54 12.61 3.44
C VAL A 166 18.44 12.17 4.60
N GLU A 167 17.89 11.41 5.54
CA GLU A 167 18.66 10.81 6.64
C GLU A 167 19.27 9.48 6.21
N LEU A 168 18.49 8.64 5.51
CA LEU A 168 18.89 7.29 5.12
C LEU A 168 18.25 6.92 3.78
N VAL A 169 19.00 6.24 2.91
CA VAL A 169 18.44 5.58 1.73
C VAL A 169 18.43 4.08 1.96
N ASP A 170 17.23 3.48 1.93
CA ASP A 170 17.06 2.03 2.05
C ASP A 170 16.32 1.49 0.82
N CYS A 171 17.10 1.01 -0.15
CA CYS A 171 16.58 0.35 -1.34
C CYS A 171 15.62 1.30 -2.10
N SER A 172 14.35 0.96 -2.30
CA SER A 172 13.38 1.86 -2.97
C SER A 172 12.82 2.96 -2.08
N LEU A 173 13.12 2.93 -0.78
CA LEU A 173 12.67 3.91 0.20
C LEU A 173 13.82 4.85 0.61
N MET A 174 13.44 5.98 1.17
CA MET A 174 14.32 6.87 1.90
C MET A 174 13.62 7.36 3.16
N LYS A 175 14.38 7.51 4.24
CA LYS A 175 13.93 8.20 5.43
C LYS A 175 14.34 9.65 5.33
N VAL A 176 13.38 10.55 5.53
CA VAL A 176 13.60 12.00 5.53
C VAL A 176 13.37 12.56 6.92
N VAL A 177 13.99 13.71 7.21
CA VAL A 177 13.79 14.49 8.44
C VAL A 177 13.36 15.90 8.04
N PHE A 178 12.21 16.34 8.52
CA PHE A 178 11.67 17.67 8.24
C PHE A 178 12.40 18.74 9.06
N GLU A 179 12.78 19.85 8.42
CA GLU A 179 13.57 20.90 9.08
C GLU A 179 12.78 21.67 10.15
N GLU A 180 11.46 21.75 10.01
CA GLU A 180 10.61 22.58 10.88
C GLU A 180 10.40 21.97 12.26
N ASN A 181 10.14 20.67 12.34
CA ASN A 181 9.77 19.98 13.58
C ASN A 181 10.67 18.78 13.93
N GLY A 182 11.60 18.39 13.05
CA GLY A 182 12.47 17.23 13.25
C GLY A 182 11.76 15.88 13.11
N GLU A 183 10.50 15.85 12.69
CA GLU A 183 9.77 14.61 12.44
C GLU A 183 10.37 13.85 11.27
N THR A 184 10.18 12.53 11.26
CA THR A 184 10.72 11.66 10.21
C THR A 184 9.63 10.92 9.48
N ASP A 185 9.83 10.69 8.18
CA ASP A 185 8.89 9.94 7.35
C ASP A 185 9.65 9.01 6.38
N TRP A 186 9.06 7.86 6.07
CA TRP A 186 9.57 6.93 5.06
C TRP A 186 8.87 7.18 3.73
N ILE A 187 9.64 7.50 2.70
CA ILE A 187 9.14 7.92 1.41
C ILE A 187 9.66 6.98 0.32
N HIS A 188 8.76 6.51 -0.55
CA HIS A 188 9.17 5.83 -1.77
C HIS A 188 9.87 6.82 -2.72
N ARG A 189 11.05 6.47 -3.25
CA ARG A 189 11.88 7.39 -4.08
C ARG A 189 11.28 7.76 -5.45
N GLY A 190 10.11 7.20 -5.78
CA GLY A 190 9.27 7.59 -6.91
C GLY A 190 7.92 8.18 -6.50
N SER A 191 7.75 8.61 -5.24
CA SER A 191 6.51 9.19 -4.73
C SER A 191 6.13 10.49 -5.43
N LEU A 192 4.83 10.73 -5.61
CA LEU A 192 4.30 11.98 -6.15
C LEU A 192 4.36 13.14 -5.16
N ARG A 193 4.63 12.85 -3.88
CA ARG A 193 4.89 13.86 -2.85
C ARG A 193 6.20 14.61 -3.09
N LEU A 194 7.08 14.10 -3.95
CA LEU A 194 8.35 14.74 -4.29
C LEU A 194 8.10 15.89 -5.26
N GLU A 195 8.58 17.09 -4.93
CA GLU A 195 8.31 18.32 -5.71
C GLU A 195 8.68 18.20 -7.21
N HIS A 196 9.76 17.50 -7.54
CA HIS A 196 10.15 17.32 -8.94
C HIS A 196 9.26 16.30 -9.67
N MET A 197 8.68 15.33 -8.94
CA MET A 197 7.77 14.33 -9.49
C MET A 197 6.39 14.92 -9.78
N SER A 198 5.86 15.76 -8.89
CA SER A 198 4.59 16.46 -9.12
C SER A 198 4.67 17.34 -10.38
N LYS A 199 5.72 18.15 -10.50
CA LYS A 199 5.99 18.96 -11.71
C LYS A 199 6.14 18.11 -12.98
N PHE A 200 6.82 16.97 -12.90
CA PHE A 200 6.97 16.07 -14.05
C PHE A 200 5.63 15.51 -14.54
N LEU A 201 4.72 15.17 -13.62
CA LEU A 201 3.38 14.70 -13.97
C LEU A 201 2.51 15.80 -14.59
N GLU A 202 2.51 17.00 -14.01
CA GLU A 202 1.79 18.16 -14.57
C GLU A 202 2.24 18.43 -16.01
N LEU A 203 3.55 18.36 -16.27
CA LEU A 203 4.10 18.51 -17.62
C LEU A 203 3.69 17.37 -18.57
N LYS A 204 3.58 16.13 -18.10
CA LYS A 204 3.10 15.00 -18.91
C LYS A 204 1.61 15.12 -19.23
N GLN A 205 0.78 15.51 -18.26
CA GLN A 205 -0.66 15.70 -18.46
C GLN A 205 -0.93 16.85 -19.45
N ASN A 206 -0.20 17.95 -19.34
CA ASN A 206 -0.28 19.09 -20.27
C ASN A 206 0.21 18.77 -21.69
N ARG A 207 1.03 17.72 -21.88
CA ARG A 207 1.44 17.24 -23.20
C ARG A 207 0.45 16.24 -23.79
N GLY A 208 -0.16 15.40 -22.96
CA GLY A 208 -1.21 14.47 -23.38
C GLY A 208 -2.48 15.20 -23.83
N SER A 209 -2.92 16.22 -23.09
CA SER A 209 -4.10 17.02 -23.45
C SER A 209 -3.92 17.82 -24.75
N LYS A 210 -2.69 18.21 -25.10
CA LYS A 210 -2.39 18.88 -26.38
C LYS A 210 -2.30 17.95 -27.58
N ALA A 211 -2.04 16.65 -27.38
CA ALA A 211 -1.98 15.68 -28.46
C ALA A 211 -3.40 15.24 -28.89
N ASP A 212 -4.32 15.06 -27.94
CA ASP A 212 -5.72 14.68 -28.23
C ASP A 212 -6.52 15.79 -28.94
N ASP A 213 -6.10 17.06 -28.80
CA ASP A 213 -6.72 18.22 -29.46
C ASP A 213 -6.18 18.47 -30.90
N SER A 214 -5.14 17.73 -31.30
CA SER A 214 -4.52 17.86 -32.63
C SER A 214 -4.95 16.83 -33.66
N ASP A 215 -5.63 15.76 -33.24
CA ASP A 215 -6.15 14.68 -34.12
C ASP A 215 -7.64 14.84 -34.47
N SER A 216 -8.25 16.00 -34.18
CA SER A 216 -9.66 16.30 -34.45
C SER A 216 -9.87 17.44 -35.46
N LYS A 217 -8.98 17.57 -36.46
CA LYS A 217 -9.19 18.44 -37.63
C LYS A 217 -9.10 17.70 -38.95
#